data_AF-X0SWZ6-F1
#
_entry.id   AF-X0SWZ6-F1
#
_cell.length_a   1.000
_cell.length_b   1.000
_cell.length_c   1.000
_cell.angle_alpha   90.00
_cell.angle_beta   90.00
_cell.angle_gamma   90.00
#
_symmetry.space_group_name_H-M   'P 1'
#
loop_
_entity.id
_entity.type
_entity.pdbx_description
1 polymer ?
#
loop_
_entity_poly.entity_id
_entity_poly.type
_entity_poly.pdbx_seq_one_letter_code
_entity_poly.pdbx_strand_id
1 'polypeptide(L)'
;AFLRSGSNLLVADDITLAGTERKLDHYNFAVYAPSGTGPYYVASRLYTDSNGLPGAEIPGTFWWDILPDGFPIVVDRVAGSDVILPDKVWIVLEFGDPNAGWVIAEAAELGFTNDIFATHDGITWTTSSFGGWPYAGYHAHIWCKGQDRVKWSQAPVLWADPSTYIGWDEESHNYQPPMVIDDFLCHSGEPITAIRWWGSFRGWSQDVVPDELPEAFYVTIWTDKPAGEPCEPVPEIKWVQWPDLDDDGMDVDASYCQIIGDDFPCSESGPITDIHIWASWRLDEAPDGDANLVDFRLSIYSDNPVGPHGWSEPNQLLWWRDFQSGEFDVSLYEWGLNEGWYSPCSDVYDSFSDTQCWLYEFYIDPCGAFIQQGDTSDPATYWLVVEADPHDENAYFGVKTRDYYDGHYKDDAVWSLPGDKDWQELRYPREHQFANESIDLAFA
;
A
#
# COMPACT_ATOMS: atom_id res chain seq x y z
N ALA A 1 12.82 -18.57 24.42
CA ALA A 1 13.40 -19.89 24.78
C ALA A 1 12.33 -20.95 24.57
N PHE A 2 12.65 -22.13 24.02
CA PHE A 2 11.63 -23.15 23.77
C PHE A 2 11.53 -24.13 24.97
N LEU A 3 10.32 -24.35 25.49
CA LEU A 3 10.07 -25.42 26.47
C LEU A 3 9.84 -26.75 25.75
N ARG A 4 10.37 -27.87 26.24
CA ARG A 4 9.96 -29.19 25.74
C ARG A 4 8.86 -29.73 26.63
N SER A 5 7.65 -29.79 26.10
CA SER A 5 6.54 -30.47 26.75
C SER A 5 6.80 -31.96 26.87
N GLY A 6 7.15 -32.70 25.81
CA GLY A 6 7.07 -34.17 25.90
C GLY A 6 5.62 -34.67 25.87
N SER A 7 5.42 -35.97 25.59
CA SER A 7 4.08 -36.54 25.47
C SER A 7 3.46 -36.71 26.85
N ASN A 8 2.19 -36.32 26.99
CA ASN A 8 1.42 -36.36 28.25
C ASN A 8 1.85 -35.38 29.35
N LEU A 9 2.63 -34.35 29.03
CA LEU A 9 2.89 -33.23 29.94
C LEU A 9 1.97 -32.08 29.57
N LEU A 10 1.23 -31.56 30.54
CA LEU A 10 0.44 -30.34 30.34
C LEU A 10 1.32 -29.14 30.62
N VAL A 11 1.14 -28.12 29.80
CA VAL A 11 1.96 -26.91 29.76
C VAL A 11 0.95 -25.78 29.85
N ALA A 12 0.98 -25.03 30.96
CA ALA A 12 0.01 -23.99 31.26
C ALA A 12 0.62 -22.61 31.58
N ASP A 13 -0.03 -21.55 31.11
CA ASP A 13 0.33 -20.15 31.40
C ASP A 13 -0.81 -19.38 32.05
N ASP A 14 -0.47 -18.44 32.93
CA ASP A 14 -1.41 -17.64 33.71
C ASP A 14 -1.79 -16.34 32.99
N ILE A 15 -3.08 -16.08 32.83
CA ILE A 15 -3.60 -14.90 32.17
C ILE A 15 -4.55 -14.17 33.12
N THR A 16 -4.19 -12.93 33.48
CA THR A 16 -5.08 -12.03 34.21
C THR A 16 -5.81 -11.12 33.22
N LEU A 17 -7.14 -11.23 33.15
CA LEU A 17 -7.97 -10.46 32.24
C LEU A 17 -8.15 -9.01 32.76
N ALA A 18 -8.00 -8.03 31.86
CA ALA A 18 -8.27 -6.62 32.13
C ALA A 18 -9.71 -6.24 31.74
N GLY A 19 -10.23 -5.15 32.30
CA GLY A 19 -11.59 -4.65 32.00
C GLY A 19 -12.71 -5.40 32.73
N THR A 20 -13.97 -5.16 32.34
CA THR A 20 -15.17 -5.76 32.98
C THR A 20 -15.86 -6.83 32.14
N GLU A 21 -15.55 -6.93 30.85
CA GLU A 21 -16.12 -7.95 29.97
C GLU A 21 -15.52 -9.32 30.24
N ARG A 22 -16.35 -10.36 30.29
CA ARG A 22 -15.93 -11.72 30.70
C ARG A 22 -16.42 -12.82 29.77
N LYS A 23 -17.12 -12.46 28.71
CA LYS A 23 -17.67 -13.42 27.77
C LYS A 23 -16.62 -13.76 26.73
N LEU A 24 -16.07 -14.98 26.76
CA LEU A 24 -15.04 -15.44 25.84
C LEU A 24 -15.52 -15.24 24.39
N ASP A 25 -14.69 -14.57 23.61
CA ASP A 25 -14.89 -14.37 22.19
C ASP A 25 -13.96 -15.28 21.39
N HIS A 26 -12.65 -15.17 21.63
CA HIS A 26 -11.64 -16.04 21.08
C HIS A 26 -10.39 -16.08 21.97
N TYR A 27 -9.50 -17.04 21.72
CA TYR A 27 -8.16 -17.10 22.32
C TYR A 27 -7.15 -17.69 21.34
N ASN A 28 -5.87 -17.34 21.45
CA ASN A 28 -4.83 -17.89 20.58
C ASN A 28 -3.62 -18.43 21.38
N PHE A 29 -2.78 -19.20 20.71
CA PHE A 29 -1.50 -19.70 21.25
C PHE A 29 -0.54 -20.13 20.14
N ALA A 30 0.76 -20.05 20.39
CA ALA A 30 1.81 -20.43 19.43
C ALA A 30 2.50 -21.76 19.79
N VAL A 31 2.65 -22.65 18.82
CA VAL A 31 3.29 -23.97 18.98
C VAL A 31 4.26 -24.28 17.85
N TYR A 32 5.20 -25.18 18.12
CA TYR A 32 6.22 -25.64 17.19
C TYR A 32 6.62 -27.10 17.44
N ALA A 33 6.86 -27.82 16.35
CA ALA A 33 7.53 -29.11 16.34
C ALA A 33 8.67 -29.11 15.31
N PRO A 34 9.87 -29.64 15.63
CA PRO A 34 10.99 -29.69 14.69
C PRO A 34 10.67 -30.52 13.45
N SER A 35 11.27 -30.15 12.32
CA SER A 35 11.15 -30.94 11.08
C SER A 35 11.58 -32.40 11.31
N GLY A 36 10.77 -33.35 10.84
CA GLY A 36 11.02 -34.78 10.94
C GLY A 36 10.31 -35.47 12.09
N THR A 37 9.48 -34.76 12.87
CA THR A 37 8.57 -35.38 13.85
C THR A 37 7.30 -35.93 13.21
N GLY A 38 6.98 -35.46 11.99
CA GLY A 38 5.68 -35.69 11.36
C GLY A 38 4.57 -34.86 12.01
N PRO A 39 3.35 -34.90 11.47
CA PRO A 39 2.21 -34.19 12.03
C PRO A 39 1.95 -34.59 13.49
N TYR A 40 1.63 -33.63 14.34
CA TYR A 40 1.48 -33.84 15.77
C TYR A 40 0.12 -33.37 16.28
N TYR A 41 -0.37 -34.07 17.30
CA TYR A 41 -1.58 -33.69 18.02
C TYR A 41 -1.28 -32.57 19.01
N VAL A 42 -2.11 -31.53 19.01
CA VAL A 42 -2.17 -30.50 20.04
C VAL A 42 -3.61 -30.35 20.53
N ALA A 43 -3.79 -30.16 21.83
CA ALA A 43 -5.05 -29.74 22.41
C ALA A 43 -4.87 -28.57 23.37
N SER A 44 -5.92 -27.77 23.49
CA SER A 44 -5.97 -26.56 24.31
C SER A 44 -7.26 -26.51 25.14
N ARG A 45 -7.15 -25.99 26.36
CA ARG A 45 -8.24 -25.83 27.34
C ARG A 45 -7.98 -24.59 28.19
N LEU A 46 -9.03 -23.92 28.65
CA LEU A 46 -8.90 -22.90 29.69
C LEU A 46 -9.25 -23.50 31.06
N TYR A 47 -8.51 -23.11 32.09
CA TYR A 47 -8.70 -23.55 33.47
C TYR A 47 -8.90 -22.32 34.38
N THR A 48 -9.65 -22.48 35.46
CA THR A 48 -9.73 -21.45 36.51
C THR A 48 -8.41 -21.34 37.26
N ASP A 49 -8.07 -20.18 37.81
CA ASP A 49 -6.98 -20.10 38.80
C ASP A 49 -7.37 -20.75 40.14
N SER A 50 -6.43 -21.50 40.73
CA SER A 50 -6.56 -22.12 42.06
C SER A 50 -5.30 -21.85 42.89
N ASN A 51 -5.20 -20.62 43.42
CA ASN A 51 -4.06 -20.13 44.22
C ASN A 51 -2.75 -20.08 43.42
N GLY A 52 -2.78 -19.54 42.20
CA GLY A 52 -1.59 -19.41 41.35
C GLY A 52 -1.18 -20.72 40.67
N LEU A 53 -2.13 -21.63 40.46
CA LEU A 53 -1.97 -22.88 39.72
C LEU A 53 -3.26 -23.17 38.94
N PRO A 54 -3.19 -23.93 37.82
CA PRO A 54 -4.39 -24.38 37.12
C PRO A 54 -5.33 -25.19 38.03
N GLY A 55 -6.59 -24.79 38.09
CA GLY A 55 -7.66 -25.38 38.90
C GLY A 55 -8.55 -26.33 38.11
N ALA A 56 -9.81 -25.95 37.88
CA ALA A 56 -10.77 -26.75 37.11
C ALA A 56 -10.85 -26.28 35.65
N GLU A 57 -11.02 -27.21 34.72
CA GLU A 57 -11.29 -26.88 33.31
C GLU A 57 -12.59 -26.06 33.19
N ILE A 58 -12.54 -24.99 32.40
CA ILE A 58 -13.68 -24.14 32.06
C ILE A 58 -14.45 -24.82 30.91
N PRO A 59 -15.70 -25.26 31.13
CA PRO A 59 -16.46 -25.99 30.13
C PRO A 59 -16.65 -25.22 28.83
N GLY A 60 -16.59 -25.92 27.69
CA GLY A 60 -16.79 -25.33 26.37
C GLY A 60 -15.55 -24.69 25.75
N THR A 61 -14.38 -24.80 26.40
CA THR A 61 -13.11 -24.23 25.91
C THR A 61 -12.19 -25.24 25.26
N PHE A 62 -12.48 -26.54 25.37
CA PHE A 62 -11.66 -27.60 24.77
C PHE A 62 -11.60 -27.50 23.24
N TRP A 63 -10.38 -27.57 22.72
CA TRP A 63 -10.12 -27.73 21.31
C TRP A 63 -8.92 -28.65 21.08
N TRP A 64 -8.88 -29.31 19.93
CA TRP A 64 -7.73 -30.07 19.47
C TRP A 64 -7.64 -30.07 17.94
N ASP A 65 -6.44 -30.29 17.42
CA ASP A 65 -6.17 -30.52 16.00
C ASP A 65 -4.86 -31.27 15.78
N ILE A 66 -4.58 -31.65 14.54
CA ILE A 66 -3.32 -32.22 14.07
C ILE A 66 -2.61 -31.17 13.23
N LEU A 67 -1.43 -30.73 13.69
CA LEU A 67 -0.66 -29.68 13.03
C LEU A 67 0.55 -30.27 12.28
N PRO A 68 0.97 -29.67 11.15
CA PRO A 68 2.21 -30.02 10.46
C PRO A 68 3.46 -29.64 11.26
N ASP A 69 4.60 -30.29 10.98
CA ASP A 69 5.90 -30.01 11.60
C ASP A 69 6.80 -29.08 10.76
N GLY A 70 7.91 -28.63 11.35
CA GLY A 70 8.96 -27.90 10.64
C GLY A 70 8.85 -26.37 10.68
N PHE A 71 7.74 -25.80 11.16
CA PHE A 71 7.56 -24.36 11.28
C PHE A 71 6.66 -23.96 12.48
N PRO A 72 6.83 -22.73 13.02
CA PRO A 72 5.93 -22.14 14.01
C PRO A 72 4.49 -22.03 13.51
N ILE A 73 3.50 -22.33 14.35
CA ILE A 73 2.07 -22.20 14.03
C ILE A 73 1.37 -21.45 15.16
N VAL A 74 0.66 -20.38 14.80
CA VAL A 74 -0.28 -19.71 15.69
C VAL A 74 -1.67 -20.31 15.47
N VAL A 75 -2.26 -20.81 16.53
CA VAL A 75 -3.63 -21.33 16.53
C VAL A 75 -4.55 -20.25 17.07
N ASP A 76 -5.56 -19.85 16.30
CA ASP A 76 -6.62 -18.95 16.72
C ASP A 76 -7.95 -19.72 16.93
N ARG A 77 -8.59 -19.50 18.09
CA ARG A 77 -9.78 -20.24 18.53
C ARG A 77 -10.92 -19.30 18.84
N VAL A 78 -11.88 -19.22 17.92
CA VAL A 78 -13.18 -18.58 18.17
C VAL A 78 -14.05 -19.45 19.09
N ALA A 79 -14.60 -18.85 20.13
CA ALA A 79 -15.52 -19.49 21.05
C ALA A 79 -16.87 -19.74 20.38
N GLY A 80 -17.21 -21.01 20.19
CA GLY A 80 -18.51 -21.41 19.63
C GLY A 80 -19.69 -21.24 20.59
N SER A 81 -19.46 -20.84 21.84
CA SER A 81 -20.50 -20.68 22.86
C SER A 81 -20.21 -19.52 23.81
N ASP A 82 -21.26 -19.06 24.51
CA ASP A 82 -21.20 -17.98 25.49
C ASP A 82 -20.52 -18.44 26.80
N VAL A 83 -19.21 -18.66 26.75
CA VAL A 83 -18.39 -19.03 27.93
C VAL A 83 -18.08 -17.77 28.74
N ILE A 84 -18.31 -17.80 30.05
CA ILE A 84 -17.96 -16.71 30.96
C ILE A 84 -16.67 -17.08 31.70
N LEU A 85 -15.68 -16.20 31.65
CA LEU A 85 -14.37 -16.38 32.25
C LEU A 85 -14.28 -15.67 33.62
N PRO A 86 -13.51 -16.21 34.57
CA PRO A 86 -13.08 -15.49 35.76
C PRO A 86 -11.97 -14.46 35.44
N ASP A 87 -11.60 -13.62 36.41
CA ASP A 87 -10.55 -12.60 36.24
C ASP A 87 -9.16 -13.18 35.97
N LYS A 88 -8.92 -14.43 36.40
CA LYS A 88 -7.68 -15.16 36.17
C LYS A 88 -7.97 -16.54 35.63
N VAL A 89 -7.34 -16.85 34.52
CA VAL A 89 -7.47 -18.13 33.82
C VAL A 89 -6.10 -18.67 33.48
N TRP A 90 -6.04 -19.97 33.26
CA TRP A 90 -4.86 -20.66 32.76
C TRP A 90 -5.16 -21.22 31.39
N ILE A 91 -4.36 -20.91 30.38
CA ILE A 91 -4.41 -21.65 29.13
C ILE A 91 -3.54 -22.89 29.27
N VAL A 92 -4.09 -24.06 28.98
CA VAL A 92 -3.43 -25.36 29.18
C VAL A 92 -3.34 -26.09 27.84
N LEU A 93 -2.12 -26.44 27.44
CA LEU A 93 -1.85 -27.24 26.26
C LEU A 93 -1.45 -28.67 26.61
N GLU A 94 -1.82 -29.56 25.70
CA GLU A 94 -1.48 -30.98 25.71
C GLU A 94 -0.92 -31.38 24.34
N PHE A 95 0.16 -32.16 24.34
CA PHE A 95 0.79 -32.63 23.11
C PHE A 95 0.83 -34.16 23.05
N GLY A 96 0.54 -34.71 21.87
CA GLY A 96 0.47 -36.16 21.66
C GLY A 96 1.80 -36.82 21.31
N ASP A 97 2.81 -36.04 20.89
CA ASP A 97 4.15 -36.53 20.55
C ASP A 97 5.20 -35.90 21.48
N PRO A 98 6.18 -36.66 22.01
CA PRO A 98 7.17 -36.10 22.91
C PRO A 98 8.18 -35.12 22.28
N ASN A 99 8.26 -35.08 20.96
CA ASN A 99 9.09 -34.15 20.21
C ASN A 99 8.32 -32.93 19.71
N ALA A 100 6.98 -32.98 19.76
CA ALA A 100 6.09 -31.86 19.53
C ALA A 100 5.65 -31.28 20.88
N GLY A 101 6.01 -30.05 21.16
CA GLY A 101 5.83 -29.56 22.52
C GLY A 101 6.54 -28.28 22.83
N TRP A 102 6.99 -27.60 21.78
CA TRP A 102 7.67 -26.33 21.90
C TRP A 102 6.63 -25.23 21.80
N VAL A 103 6.52 -24.44 22.85
CA VAL A 103 5.78 -23.19 22.82
C VAL A 103 6.79 -22.09 22.54
N ILE A 104 6.48 -21.28 21.53
CA ILE A 104 7.34 -20.19 21.12
C ILE A 104 7.02 -18.98 21.98
N ALA A 105 8.09 -18.39 22.51
CA ALA A 105 8.05 -17.29 23.45
C ALA A 105 8.47 -15.99 22.77
N GLU A 106 7.57 -15.01 22.72
CA GLU A 106 7.78 -13.64 22.21
C GLU A 106 7.26 -12.61 23.23
N ALA A 107 7.49 -11.31 22.99
CA ALA A 107 6.98 -10.24 23.85
C ALA A 107 5.44 -10.21 23.79
N ALA A 108 4.77 -10.33 24.94
CA ALA A 108 3.31 -10.28 25.00
C ALA A 108 2.83 -8.82 24.94
N GLU A 109 2.09 -8.45 23.90
CA GLU A 109 1.40 -7.17 23.81
C GLU A 109 -0.08 -7.34 24.18
N LEU A 110 -0.40 -6.93 25.42
CA LEU A 110 -1.72 -6.75 26.06
C LEU A 110 -2.26 -7.92 26.90
N GLY A 111 -1.83 -7.90 28.17
CA GLY A 111 -2.17 -8.81 29.26
C GLY A 111 -0.90 -9.10 30.04
N PHE A 112 -0.86 -8.85 31.35
CA PHE A 112 0.32 -9.21 32.14
C PHE A 112 0.22 -10.69 32.49
N THR A 113 1.02 -11.53 31.82
CA THR A 113 1.40 -12.84 32.38
C THR A 113 2.36 -12.55 33.54
N ASN A 114 2.39 -13.38 34.59
CA ASN A 114 3.38 -13.19 35.65
C ASN A 114 4.73 -13.86 35.30
N ASP A 115 4.94 -14.25 34.05
CA ASP A 115 6.02 -15.16 33.62
C ASP A 115 6.08 -16.46 34.45
N ILE A 116 4.94 -16.89 35.02
CA ILE A 116 4.83 -18.10 35.84
C ILE A 116 4.22 -19.21 34.98
N PHE A 117 5.06 -20.16 34.61
CA PHE A 117 4.62 -21.33 33.88
C PHE A 117 4.33 -22.49 34.81
N ALA A 118 3.31 -23.29 34.52
CA ALA A 118 3.02 -24.53 35.23
C ALA A 118 3.11 -25.74 34.31
N THR A 119 3.81 -26.79 34.76
CA THR A 119 3.81 -28.10 34.09
C THR A 119 3.10 -29.15 34.95
N HIS A 120 2.35 -30.05 34.30
CA HIS A 120 1.70 -31.18 34.96
C HIS A 120 2.28 -32.49 34.42
N ASP A 121 2.92 -33.27 35.30
CA ASP A 121 3.56 -34.56 34.98
C ASP A 121 2.62 -35.77 35.05
N GLY A 122 1.33 -35.51 35.26
CA GLY A 122 0.29 -36.54 35.47
C GLY A 122 -0.08 -36.76 36.93
N ILE A 123 0.61 -36.13 37.89
CA ILE A 123 0.32 -36.25 39.33
C ILE A 123 0.12 -34.89 40.00
N THR A 124 0.99 -33.90 39.71
CA THR A 124 0.89 -32.55 40.31
C THR A 124 1.31 -31.44 39.36
N TRP A 125 0.74 -30.25 39.54
CA TRP A 125 1.25 -29.03 38.92
C TRP A 125 2.52 -28.54 39.63
N THR A 126 3.53 -28.17 38.85
CA THR A 126 4.75 -27.53 39.35
C THR A 126 5.02 -26.23 38.60
N THR A 127 5.29 -25.15 39.34
CA THR A 127 5.60 -23.85 38.75
C THR A 127 7.10 -23.70 38.47
N SER A 128 7.44 -23.11 37.34
CA SER A 128 8.81 -22.69 37.00
C SER A 128 8.79 -21.26 36.46
N SER A 129 9.78 -20.45 36.82
CA SER A 129 9.98 -19.10 36.27
C SER A 129 11.01 -19.12 35.15
N PHE A 130 10.82 -18.32 34.11
CA PHE A 130 11.90 -18.02 33.17
C PHE A 130 12.87 -16.98 33.76
N GLY A 131 14.15 -17.10 33.42
CA GLY A 131 15.17 -16.09 33.68
C GLY A 131 16.10 -15.97 32.48
N GLY A 132 16.25 -14.75 31.94
CA GLY A 132 17.15 -14.44 30.82
C GLY A 132 16.71 -13.19 30.05
N TRP A 133 17.66 -12.49 29.43
CA TRP A 133 17.42 -11.42 28.45
C TRP A 133 17.49 -12.02 27.02
N PRO A 134 16.49 -11.80 26.15
CA PRO A 134 15.18 -11.21 26.42
C PRO A 134 14.24 -12.17 27.20
N TYR A 135 13.27 -11.59 27.91
CA TYR A 135 12.27 -12.30 28.72
C TYR A 135 11.54 -13.35 27.87
N ALA A 136 11.54 -14.60 28.31
CA ALA A 136 10.84 -15.68 27.64
C ALA A 136 9.45 -15.84 28.27
N GLY A 137 8.41 -15.29 27.63
CA GLY A 137 7.01 -15.47 28.02
C GLY A 137 6.31 -16.50 27.12
N TYR A 138 5.29 -17.18 27.61
CA TYR A 138 4.42 -17.99 26.77
C TYR A 138 3.43 -17.05 26.06
N HIS A 139 3.23 -17.19 24.73
CA HIS A 139 2.32 -16.32 23.98
C HIS A 139 0.91 -16.94 23.93
N ALA A 140 -0.01 -16.32 24.66
CA ALA A 140 -1.44 -16.57 24.51
C ALA A 140 -2.28 -15.35 24.88
N HIS A 141 -3.23 -15.02 24.02
CA HIS A 141 -4.20 -13.94 24.24
C HIS A 141 -5.60 -14.51 24.42
N ILE A 142 -6.40 -13.83 25.25
CA ILE A 142 -7.81 -14.14 25.49
C ILE A 142 -8.60 -12.85 25.33
N TRP A 143 -9.61 -12.88 24.46
CA TRP A 143 -10.48 -11.74 24.22
C TRP A 143 -11.89 -12.00 24.74
N CYS A 144 -12.47 -10.96 25.35
CA CYS A 144 -13.87 -10.96 25.76
C CYS A 144 -14.71 -10.07 24.84
N LYS A 145 -15.94 -10.49 24.54
CA LYS A 145 -16.89 -9.74 23.71
C LYS A 145 -17.15 -8.36 24.32
N GLY A 146 -17.03 -7.31 23.51
CA GLY A 146 -17.26 -5.91 23.93
C GLY A 146 -16.01 -5.14 24.36
N GLN A 147 -14.83 -5.74 24.29
CA GLN A 147 -13.56 -5.04 24.47
C GLN A 147 -13.12 -4.41 23.13
N ASP A 148 -12.61 -3.17 23.16
CA ASP A 148 -12.05 -2.50 21.98
C ASP A 148 -10.96 -3.38 21.35
N ARG A 149 -11.24 -3.91 20.16
CA ARG A 149 -10.39 -4.88 19.49
C ARG A 149 -9.25 -4.14 18.79
N VAL A 150 -8.07 -4.14 19.40
CA VAL A 150 -6.85 -3.67 18.75
C VAL A 150 -6.43 -4.70 17.72
N LYS A 151 -6.59 -4.38 16.44
CA LYS A 151 -6.20 -5.27 15.32
C LYS A 151 -4.69 -5.39 15.17
N TRP A 152 -3.99 -4.30 15.44
CA TRP A 152 -2.54 -4.17 15.38
C TRP A 152 -2.10 -3.07 16.35
N SER A 153 -0.94 -3.25 16.99
CA SER A 153 -0.32 -2.29 17.88
C SER A 153 1.20 -2.37 17.71
N GLN A 154 1.85 -1.22 17.68
CA GLN A 154 3.30 -1.09 17.69
C GLN A 154 3.67 0.15 18.53
N ALA A 155 3.61 0.00 19.85
CA ALA A 155 3.85 1.13 20.75
C ALA A 155 5.34 1.51 20.79
N PRO A 156 5.68 2.80 21.02
CA PRO A 156 7.06 3.23 21.22
C PRO A 156 7.74 2.44 22.33
N VAL A 157 8.95 1.94 22.07
CA VAL A 157 9.70 1.12 23.03
C VAL A 157 10.32 2.03 24.08
N LEU A 158 10.15 1.71 25.37
CA LEU A 158 10.83 2.43 26.45
C LEU A 158 12.31 2.05 26.51
N TRP A 159 13.18 3.04 26.68
CA TRP A 159 14.55 2.83 27.14
C TRP A 159 14.55 2.55 28.65
N ALA A 160 15.70 2.17 29.21
CA ALA A 160 15.82 1.74 30.62
C ALA A 160 15.33 2.76 31.68
N ASP A 161 15.04 4.00 31.29
CA ASP A 161 14.38 5.02 32.10
C ASP A 161 12.90 5.16 31.65
N PRO A 162 11.91 5.16 32.57
CA PRO A 162 10.49 5.30 32.24
C PRO A 162 10.09 6.61 31.53
N SER A 163 11.04 7.53 31.32
CA SER A 163 10.83 8.81 30.64
C SER A 163 11.53 8.94 29.28
N THR A 164 12.16 7.87 28.79
CA THR A 164 12.90 7.89 27.51
C THR A 164 12.39 6.77 26.61
N TYR A 165 12.14 7.08 25.34
CA TYR A 165 11.77 6.10 24.31
C TYR A 165 12.93 5.83 23.37
N ILE A 166 13.00 4.61 22.83
CA ILE A 166 13.93 4.20 21.78
C ILE A 166 13.26 4.50 20.45
N GLY A 167 13.81 5.48 19.73
CA GLY A 167 13.32 5.87 18.42
C GLY A 167 13.72 7.31 18.10
N TRP A 168 13.27 7.77 16.94
CA TRP A 168 13.26 9.17 16.57
C TRP A 168 11.88 9.51 16.02
N ASP A 169 11.50 10.78 16.11
CA ASP A 169 10.30 11.27 15.43
C ASP A 169 10.65 11.48 13.95
N GLU A 170 9.80 10.97 13.06
CA GLU A 170 9.91 11.23 11.62
C GLU A 170 8.92 12.35 11.27
N GLU A 171 9.42 13.39 10.61
CA GLU A 171 8.59 14.52 10.19
C GLU A 171 7.61 14.03 9.12
N SER A 172 6.34 14.47 9.17
CA SER A 172 5.31 14.07 8.20
C SER A 172 4.48 15.27 7.80
N HIS A 173 4.35 15.52 6.49
CA HIS A 173 3.55 16.61 5.93
C HIS A 173 2.48 16.06 4.99
N ASN A 174 1.29 16.67 5.01
CA ASN A 174 0.25 16.31 4.06
C ASN A 174 0.63 16.83 2.66
N TYR A 175 0.60 15.95 1.66
CA TYR A 175 0.93 16.27 0.25
C TYR A 175 2.34 16.82 -0.01
N GLN A 176 3.26 16.70 0.95
CA GLN A 176 4.66 17.10 0.78
C GLN A 176 5.57 16.03 1.39
N PRO A 177 6.63 15.57 0.69
CA PRO A 177 7.59 14.67 1.29
C PRO A 177 8.36 15.38 2.43
N PRO A 178 8.65 14.68 3.54
CA PRO A 178 8.34 13.27 3.81
C PRO A 178 6.88 13.02 4.26
N MET A 179 6.30 11.91 3.81
CA MET A 179 5.08 11.30 4.37
C MET A 179 5.48 10.02 5.09
N VAL A 180 5.04 9.86 6.35
CA VAL A 180 5.33 8.65 7.13
C VAL A 180 4.25 7.60 6.90
N ILE A 181 4.69 6.36 6.70
CA ILE A 181 3.85 5.17 6.55
C ILE A 181 4.44 4.04 7.37
N ASP A 182 3.57 3.16 7.85
CA ASP A 182 3.97 1.94 8.58
C ASP A 182 3.04 0.80 8.14
N ASP A 183 3.55 -0.42 8.17
CA ASP A 183 2.74 -1.60 7.92
C ASP A 183 1.99 -2.03 9.19
N PHE A 184 0.87 -2.72 8.99
CA PHE A 184 0.13 -3.30 10.11
C PHE A 184 -0.44 -4.66 9.71
N LEU A 185 -0.33 -5.61 10.62
CA LEU A 185 -0.78 -6.96 10.33
C LEU A 185 -2.28 -7.09 10.60
N CYS A 186 -3.03 -7.50 9.57
CA CYS A 186 -4.46 -7.77 9.69
C CYS A 186 -4.72 -9.26 9.85
N HIS A 187 -4.96 -9.72 11.08
CA HIS A 187 -5.21 -11.13 11.37
C HIS A 187 -6.68 -11.57 11.17
N SER A 188 -7.60 -10.65 10.83
CA SER A 188 -9.03 -10.94 10.73
C SER A 188 -9.73 -10.07 9.69
N GLY A 189 -10.78 -10.62 9.05
CA GLY A 189 -11.61 -9.91 8.06
C GLY A 189 -12.61 -8.89 8.64
N GLU A 190 -12.47 -8.51 9.92
CA GLU A 190 -13.34 -7.51 10.53
C GLU A 190 -13.03 -6.09 10.00
N PRO A 191 -13.91 -5.09 10.14
CA PRO A 191 -13.59 -3.72 9.73
C PRO A 191 -12.61 -3.05 10.70
N ILE A 192 -11.80 -2.11 10.18
CA ILE A 192 -11.06 -1.14 11.01
C ILE A 192 -12.05 -0.03 11.38
N THR A 193 -12.24 0.21 12.68
CA THR A 193 -13.24 1.18 13.17
C THR A 193 -12.63 2.33 13.97
N ALA A 194 -11.33 2.24 14.30
CA ALA A 194 -10.57 3.27 14.96
C ALA A 194 -9.08 3.13 14.62
N ILE A 195 -8.36 4.25 14.59
CA ILE A 195 -6.91 4.32 14.41
C ILE A 195 -6.34 5.15 15.56
N ARG A 196 -5.23 4.71 16.14
CA ARG A 196 -4.46 5.43 17.15
C ARG A 196 -3.01 5.50 16.68
N TRP A 197 -2.42 6.69 16.76
CA TRP A 197 -1.05 6.94 16.37
C TRP A 197 -0.29 7.63 17.51
N TRP A 198 1.03 7.42 17.60
CA TRP A 198 1.90 8.12 18.54
C TRP A 198 2.67 9.20 17.79
N GLY A 199 2.69 10.43 18.30
CA GLY A 199 3.39 11.54 17.66
C GLY A 199 3.83 12.59 18.67
N SER A 200 4.73 13.46 18.22
CA SER A 200 5.25 14.60 18.99
C SER A 200 5.13 15.90 18.18
N PHE A 201 5.29 17.04 18.84
CA PHE A 201 5.34 18.34 18.17
C PHE A 201 6.77 18.85 18.17
N ARG A 202 7.27 19.21 16.98
CA ARG A 202 8.64 19.70 16.80
C ARG A 202 8.92 20.91 17.71
N GLY A 203 9.88 20.76 18.62
CA GLY A 203 10.28 21.82 19.56
C GLY A 203 9.34 21.99 20.77
N TRP A 204 8.32 21.15 20.92
CA TRP A 204 7.44 21.15 22.08
C TRP A 204 8.00 20.30 23.22
N SER A 205 8.09 20.88 24.42
CA SER A 205 8.73 20.24 25.59
C SER A 205 7.85 20.24 26.84
N GLN A 206 6.59 20.66 26.74
CA GLN A 206 5.67 20.72 27.86
C GLN A 206 4.90 19.41 28.02
N ASP A 207 4.44 19.12 29.23
CA ASP A 207 3.60 17.97 29.59
C ASP A 207 2.09 18.21 29.35
N VAL A 208 1.78 19.28 28.60
CA VAL A 208 0.43 19.65 28.16
C VAL A 208 0.37 19.69 26.64
N VAL A 209 -0.81 19.45 26.09
CA VAL A 209 -1.06 19.55 24.64
C VAL A 209 -0.85 20.99 24.18
N PRO A 210 -0.20 21.26 23.01
CA PRO A 210 -0.09 22.61 22.48
C PRO A 210 -1.46 23.24 22.24
N ASP A 211 -1.54 24.57 22.35
CA ASP A 211 -2.77 25.32 22.05
C ASP A 211 -3.12 25.27 20.55
N GLU A 212 -2.12 25.05 19.69
CA GLU A 212 -2.26 24.89 18.24
C GLU A 212 -2.09 23.41 17.87
N LEU A 213 -3.19 22.79 17.43
CA LEU A 213 -3.22 21.43 16.89
C LEU A 213 -3.37 21.45 15.37
N PRO A 214 -2.98 20.38 14.65
CA PRO A 214 -3.35 20.20 13.26
C PRO A 214 -4.87 20.26 13.12
N GLU A 215 -5.35 20.93 12.07
CA GLU A 215 -6.79 21.06 11.80
C GLU A 215 -7.43 19.70 11.51
N ALA A 216 -6.68 18.81 10.85
CA ALA A 216 -7.07 17.43 10.59
C ALA A 216 -5.82 16.54 10.42
N PHE A 217 -6.03 15.24 10.44
CA PHE A 217 -5.06 14.24 10.00
C PHE A 217 -5.55 13.62 8.70
N TYR A 218 -4.68 13.57 7.68
CA TYR A 218 -4.93 12.82 6.47
C TYR A 218 -4.41 11.38 6.68
N VAL A 219 -5.31 10.39 6.63
CA VAL A 219 -4.98 8.99 6.90
C VAL A 219 -5.51 8.13 5.77
N THR A 220 -4.61 7.44 5.08
CA THR A 220 -4.91 6.50 3.99
C THR A 220 -4.50 5.08 4.39
N ILE A 221 -5.25 4.08 3.93
CA ILE A 221 -4.95 2.66 4.16
C ILE A 221 -4.71 2.00 2.81
N TRP A 222 -3.56 1.34 2.67
CA TRP A 222 -3.12 0.66 1.45
C TRP A 222 -3.00 -0.85 1.70
N THR A 223 -3.09 -1.66 0.65
CA THR A 223 -2.83 -3.11 0.76
C THR A 223 -1.33 -3.38 0.86
N ASP A 224 -0.95 -4.34 1.71
CA ASP A 224 0.46 -4.73 1.94
C ASP A 224 1.09 -5.44 0.72
N LYS A 225 2.42 -5.29 0.57
CA LYS A 225 3.27 -6.02 -0.38
C LYS A 225 4.19 -6.97 0.41
N PRO A 226 3.90 -8.28 0.47
CA PRO A 226 4.71 -9.23 1.22
C PRO A 226 6.16 -9.28 0.71
N ALA A 227 7.12 -9.22 1.64
CA ALA A 227 8.54 -9.32 1.30
C ALA A 227 8.87 -10.70 0.70
N GLY A 228 9.24 -10.73 -0.59
CA GLY A 228 9.85 -11.90 -1.24
C GLY A 228 8.95 -12.75 -2.16
N GLU A 229 7.73 -12.33 -2.47
CA GLU A 229 6.90 -12.96 -3.52
C GLU A 229 7.39 -12.55 -4.93
N PRO A 230 7.79 -13.48 -5.83
CA PRO A 230 8.19 -13.15 -7.18
C PRO A 230 6.99 -13.26 -8.14
N CYS A 231 6.45 -12.11 -8.50
CA CYS A 231 5.92 -11.71 -9.82
C CYS A 231 5.24 -10.35 -9.59
N GLU A 232 6.03 -9.28 -9.47
CA GLU A 232 5.65 -7.91 -9.89
C GLU A 232 6.90 -7.04 -9.87
N PRO A 233 7.14 -6.17 -10.87
CA PRO A 233 8.20 -5.18 -10.81
C PRO A 233 8.01 -4.32 -9.55
N VAL A 234 9.11 -3.91 -8.95
CA VAL A 234 9.09 -2.72 -8.09
C VAL A 234 8.57 -1.57 -8.96
N PRO A 235 7.72 -0.64 -8.47
CA PRO A 235 7.46 0.60 -9.18
C PRO A 235 8.78 1.37 -9.27
N GLU A 236 9.54 1.05 -10.30
CA GLU A 236 10.73 1.75 -10.74
C GLU A 236 10.26 2.62 -11.89
N ILE A 237 10.36 3.93 -11.70
CA ILE A 237 10.04 4.90 -12.74
C ILE A 237 10.99 4.62 -13.90
N LYS A 238 10.43 4.10 -15.00
CA LYS A 238 11.21 3.76 -16.19
C LYS A 238 11.54 4.99 -17.01
N TRP A 239 10.65 5.97 -16.99
CA TRP A 239 10.77 7.22 -17.70
C TRP A 239 9.89 8.28 -17.04
N VAL A 240 10.26 9.55 -17.16
CA VAL A 240 9.41 10.67 -16.76
C VAL A 240 9.79 11.92 -17.55
N GLN A 241 8.78 12.57 -18.11
CA GLN A 241 8.81 13.94 -18.63
C GLN A 241 7.87 14.78 -17.78
N TRP A 242 8.44 15.64 -16.94
CA TRP A 242 7.67 16.51 -16.04
C TRP A 242 6.91 17.59 -16.83
N PRO A 243 5.74 18.05 -16.34
CA PRO A 243 4.98 19.12 -16.96
C PRO A 243 5.73 20.45 -16.84
N ASP A 244 5.63 21.26 -17.89
CA ASP A 244 5.93 22.69 -17.83
C ASP A 244 4.84 23.37 -17.00
N LEU A 245 5.23 23.95 -15.85
CA LEU A 245 4.34 24.69 -14.96
C LEU A 245 4.67 26.18 -14.96
N ASP A 246 5.59 26.63 -15.83
CA ASP A 246 5.94 28.04 -15.96
C ASP A 246 4.92 28.77 -16.86
N ASP A 247 4.99 30.11 -16.88
CA ASP A 247 4.08 30.99 -17.67
C ASP A 247 4.13 30.74 -19.20
N ASP A 248 5.09 29.95 -19.64
CA ASP A 248 5.38 29.63 -21.04
C ASP A 248 4.98 28.20 -21.42
N GLY A 249 4.41 27.44 -20.48
CA GLY A 249 3.83 26.13 -20.71
C GLY A 249 2.52 26.20 -21.49
N MET A 250 2.11 25.07 -22.06
CA MET A 250 0.80 24.93 -22.67
C MET A 250 0.22 23.53 -22.53
N ASP A 251 -1.06 23.41 -22.84
CA ASP A 251 -1.73 22.13 -23.04
C ASP A 251 -1.99 21.87 -24.53
N VAL A 252 -1.77 20.62 -24.96
CA VAL A 252 -2.14 20.17 -26.30
C VAL A 252 -3.41 19.34 -26.19
N ASP A 253 -4.48 19.84 -26.80
CA ASP A 253 -5.79 19.21 -26.81
C ASP A 253 -5.73 17.81 -27.42
N ALA A 254 -6.20 16.81 -26.67
CA ALA A 254 -6.21 15.39 -27.02
C ALA A 254 -7.63 14.82 -27.12
N SER A 255 -8.62 15.69 -27.32
CA SER A 255 -10.04 15.33 -27.34
C SER A 255 -10.67 15.45 -28.73
N TYR A 256 -11.72 14.65 -28.95
CA TYR A 256 -12.60 14.67 -30.13
C TYR A 256 -11.92 14.49 -31.49
N CYS A 257 -11.36 15.56 -32.08
CA CYS A 257 -10.87 15.54 -33.46
C CYS A 257 -9.39 15.28 -33.58
N GLN A 258 -8.66 15.16 -32.48
CA GLN A 258 -7.26 14.76 -32.50
C GLN A 258 -6.92 13.73 -31.43
N ILE A 259 -5.92 12.92 -31.76
CA ILE A 259 -5.13 12.13 -30.84
C ILE A 259 -3.70 12.65 -30.88
N ILE A 260 -3.01 12.59 -29.75
CA ILE A 260 -1.63 13.04 -29.64
C ILE A 260 -0.76 11.91 -29.10
N GLY A 261 0.53 11.94 -29.40
CA GLY A 261 1.46 11.00 -28.81
C GLY A 261 2.88 11.50 -28.81
N ASP A 262 3.65 10.95 -27.89
CA ASP A 262 5.05 11.31 -27.70
C ASP A 262 5.89 10.05 -27.43
N ASP A 263 7.18 10.12 -27.72
CA ASP A 263 8.07 8.98 -27.64
C ASP A 263 8.79 8.89 -26.29
N PHE A 264 9.18 7.67 -25.91
CA PHE A 264 9.89 7.41 -24.67
C PHE A 264 10.91 6.28 -24.82
N PRO A 265 12.04 6.37 -24.08
CA PRO A 265 13.07 5.35 -24.12
C PRO A 265 12.66 4.10 -23.36
N CYS A 266 13.23 2.98 -23.79
CA CYS A 266 13.26 1.76 -23.03
C CYS A 266 14.70 1.23 -22.96
N SER A 267 15.34 1.40 -21.81
CA SER A 267 16.65 0.82 -21.50
C SER A 267 16.58 -0.40 -20.56
N GLU A 268 15.37 -0.80 -20.15
CA GLU A 268 15.12 -1.96 -19.30
C GLU A 268 13.83 -2.68 -19.68
N SER A 269 13.92 -4.00 -19.81
CA SER A 269 12.78 -4.85 -20.17
C SER A 269 11.88 -5.10 -18.97
N GLY A 270 10.57 -5.14 -19.20
CA GLY A 270 9.57 -5.43 -18.17
C GLY A 270 8.21 -4.84 -18.51
N PRO A 271 7.17 -5.14 -17.71
CA PRO A 271 5.84 -4.58 -17.92
C PRO A 271 5.80 -3.06 -17.67
N ILE A 272 4.91 -2.36 -18.36
CA ILE A 272 4.42 -1.03 -17.98
C ILE A 272 3.10 -1.24 -17.25
N THR A 273 3.12 -1.07 -15.94
CA THR A 273 1.99 -1.34 -15.03
C THR A 273 1.33 -0.06 -14.51
N ASP A 274 1.94 1.08 -14.78
CA ASP A 274 1.54 2.40 -14.31
C ASP A 274 1.87 3.42 -15.40
N ILE A 275 0.97 4.35 -15.66
CA ILE A 275 1.13 5.46 -16.62
C ILE A 275 0.56 6.70 -15.96
N HIS A 276 1.34 7.78 -15.92
CA HIS A 276 0.90 9.07 -15.36
C HIS A 276 0.81 10.11 -16.47
N ILE A 277 -0.27 10.88 -16.50
CA ILE A 277 -0.47 11.97 -17.46
C ILE A 277 -0.76 13.26 -16.70
N TRP A 278 0.03 14.30 -16.96
CA TRP A 278 -0.28 15.66 -16.53
C TRP A 278 -1.11 16.36 -17.58
N ALA A 279 -2.24 16.90 -17.17
CA ALA A 279 -3.26 17.41 -18.08
C ALA A 279 -4.01 18.61 -17.50
N SER A 280 -4.85 19.22 -18.30
CA SER A 280 -5.80 20.24 -17.87
C SER A 280 -7.11 20.19 -18.64
N TRP A 281 -8.04 21.02 -18.17
CA TRP A 281 -9.34 21.24 -18.80
C TRP A 281 -9.37 22.66 -19.34
N ARG A 282 -9.68 22.81 -20.63
CA ARG A 282 -9.71 24.12 -21.27
C ARG A 282 -10.63 25.07 -20.50
N LEU A 283 -10.15 26.28 -20.18
CA LEU A 283 -10.88 27.27 -19.35
C LEU A 283 -11.24 26.80 -17.93
N ASP A 284 -10.55 25.79 -17.38
CA ASP A 284 -10.89 25.11 -16.13
C ASP A 284 -12.30 24.47 -16.16
N GLU A 285 -12.84 24.17 -17.34
CA GLU A 285 -14.19 23.63 -17.54
C GLU A 285 -14.17 22.10 -17.72
N ALA A 286 -13.95 21.39 -16.61
CA ALA A 286 -14.14 19.93 -16.57
C ALA A 286 -15.62 19.54 -16.76
N PRO A 287 -15.94 18.35 -17.31
CA PRO A 287 -17.32 17.88 -17.51
C PRO A 287 -18.11 17.90 -16.21
N ASP A 288 -19.24 18.61 -16.17
CA ASP A 288 -20.04 18.81 -14.97
C ASP A 288 -19.24 19.30 -13.72
N GLY A 289 -18.07 19.90 -13.92
CA GLY A 289 -17.15 20.33 -12.86
C GLY A 289 -16.39 19.20 -12.16
N ASP A 290 -16.33 18.01 -12.76
CA ASP A 290 -15.63 16.83 -12.22
C ASP A 290 -14.61 16.29 -13.23
N ALA A 291 -13.33 16.43 -12.89
CA ALA A 291 -12.21 15.98 -13.73
C ALA A 291 -12.17 14.45 -13.94
N ASN A 292 -12.93 13.67 -13.18
CA ASN A 292 -13.04 12.22 -13.36
C ASN A 292 -14.01 11.82 -14.48
N LEU A 293 -14.85 12.73 -14.97
CA LEU A 293 -15.91 12.43 -15.96
C LEU A 293 -15.37 12.40 -17.40
N VAL A 294 -14.42 11.50 -17.66
CA VAL A 294 -13.75 11.32 -18.94
C VAL A 294 -13.35 9.86 -19.11
N ASP A 295 -13.43 9.35 -20.33
CA ASP A 295 -12.86 8.06 -20.70
C ASP A 295 -11.58 8.27 -21.51
N PHE A 296 -10.64 7.34 -21.39
CA PHE A 296 -9.38 7.38 -22.12
C PHE A 296 -9.18 6.12 -22.93
N ARG A 297 -8.58 6.26 -24.11
CA ARG A 297 -7.82 5.19 -24.75
C ARG A 297 -6.34 5.53 -24.70
N LEU A 298 -5.58 4.71 -23.99
CA LEU A 298 -4.13 4.76 -24.00
C LEU A 298 -3.59 3.65 -24.89
N SER A 299 -2.63 4.00 -25.75
CA SER A 299 -2.04 3.05 -26.70
C SER A 299 -0.53 3.19 -26.79
N ILE A 300 0.17 2.06 -26.90
CA ILE A 300 1.62 2.01 -27.09
C ILE A 300 1.94 1.49 -28.49
N TYR A 301 2.76 2.24 -29.21
CA TYR A 301 3.23 1.89 -30.56
C TYR A 301 4.74 1.65 -30.57
N SER A 302 5.20 0.85 -31.53
CA SER A 302 6.62 0.79 -31.88
C SER A 302 7.04 2.08 -32.60
N ASP A 303 8.31 2.41 -32.49
CA ASP A 303 8.92 3.53 -33.21
C ASP A 303 9.06 3.31 -34.73
N ASN A 304 8.87 4.38 -35.53
CA ASN A 304 9.33 4.50 -36.90
C ASN A 304 10.22 5.74 -37.00
N PRO A 305 11.56 5.60 -36.88
CA PRO A 305 12.48 6.74 -36.76
C PRO A 305 12.61 7.58 -38.04
N VAL A 306 12.04 7.11 -39.17
CA VAL A 306 12.03 7.83 -40.44
C VAL A 306 10.66 7.63 -41.08
N GLY A 307 9.65 8.26 -40.48
CA GLY A 307 8.28 8.40 -40.99
C GLY A 307 8.21 8.75 -42.48
N PRO A 308 7.04 8.57 -43.13
CA PRO A 308 6.83 8.85 -44.55
C PRO A 308 7.11 10.31 -44.90
N HIS A 309 7.03 11.22 -43.92
CA HIS A 309 7.30 12.64 -44.07
C HIS A 309 8.71 13.07 -43.61
N GLY A 310 9.50 12.14 -43.08
CA GLY A 310 10.91 12.36 -42.73
C GLY A 310 11.20 12.64 -41.26
N TRP A 311 10.20 12.56 -40.39
CA TRP A 311 10.30 12.65 -38.92
C TRP A 311 9.95 11.33 -38.25
N SER A 312 10.30 11.17 -36.97
CA SER A 312 9.92 9.97 -36.20
C SER A 312 8.42 9.98 -35.87
N GLU A 313 7.78 8.81 -35.85
CA GLU A 313 6.33 8.69 -35.59
C GLU A 313 5.91 7.31 -35.05
N PRO A 314 4.70 7.19 -34.46
CA PRO A 314 4.10 5.92 -34.10
C PRO A 314 3.86 4.99 -35.31
N ASN A 315 4.28 3.72 -35.21
CA ASN A 315 4.22 2.76 -36.31
C ASN A 315 3.21 1.62 -36.10
N GLN A 316 3.64 0.55 -35.44
CA GLN A 316 2.80 -0.62 -35.19
C GLN A 316 2.22 -0.52 -33.78
N LEU A 317 0.89 -0.61 -33.66
CA LEU A 317 0.21 -0.73 -32.38
C LEU A 317 0.67 -2.03 -31.68
N LEU A 318 1.23 -1.89 -30.48
CA LEU A 318 1.74 -3.00 -29.66
C LEU A 318 0.81 -3.34 -28.51
N TRP A 319 0.17 -2.32 -27.94
CA TRP A 319 -0.73 -2.45 -26.80
C TRP A 319 -1.73 -1.30 -26.79
N TRP A 320 -2.92 -1.53 -26.25
CA TRP A 320 -3.88 -0.48 -25.95
C TRP A 320 -4.82 -0.95 -24.84
N ARG A 321 -5.42 0.02 -24.15
CA ARG A 321 -6.50 -0.20 -23.20
C ARG A 321 -7.42 1.01 -23.14
N ASP A 322 -8.71 0.72 -23.04
CA ASP A 322 -9.71 1.73 -22.68
C ASP A 322 -9.82 1.78 -21.16
N PHE A 323 -9.82 2.98 -20.60
CA PHE A 323 -10.05 3.27 -19.19
C PHE A 323 -11.32 4.11 -19.09
N GLN A 324 -12.28 3.62 -18.32
CA GLN A 324 -13.52 4.34 -18.07
C GLN A 324 -13.35 5.26 -16.85
N SER A 325 -14.18 6.28 -16.74
CA SER A 325 -14.31 7.09 -15.51
C SER A 325 -14.37 6.19 -14.26
N GLY A 326 -13.51 6.47 -13.28
CA GLY A 326 -13.34 5.68 -12.06
C GLY A 326 -12.43 4.46 -12.15
N GLU A 327 -11.82 4.17 -13.31
CA GLU A 327 -10.76 3.16 -13.46
C GLU A 327 -9.33 3.73 -13.36
N PHE A 328 -9.22 5.04 -13.13
CA PHE A 328 -7.99 5.78 -12.89
C PHE A 328 -8.20 6.68 -11.67
N ASP A 329 -7.09 7.09 -11.04
CA ASP A 329 -7.10 8.13 -10.02
C ASP A 329 -6.85 9.49 -10.69
N VAL A 330 -7.49 10.53 -10.16
CA VAL A 330 -7.33 11.91 -10.63
C VAL A 330 -7.17 12.84 -9.43
N SER A 331 -6.17 13.72 -9.47
CA SER A 331 -5.93 14.70 -8.41
C SER A 331 -5.47 16.04 -9.00
N LEU A 332 -5.81 17.13 -8.30
CA LEU A 332 -5.28 18.45 -8.65
C LEU A 332 -3.79 18.47 -8.27
N TYR A 333 -2.93 18.63 -9.28
CA TYR A 333 -1.48 18.61 -9.13
C TYR A 333 -0.92 20.00 -8.82
N GLU A 334 -1.35 21.01 -9.57
CA GLU A 334 -0.97 22.42 -9.35
C GLU A 334 -2.10 23.37 -9.75
N TRP A 335 -2.14 24.57 -9.18
CA TRP A 335 -3.16 25.58 -9.45
C TRP A 335 -2.58 27.00 -9.49
N GLY A 336 -3.32 27.91 -10.12
CA GLY A 336 -2.89 29.30 -10.28
C GLY A 336 -1.83 29.47 -11.37
N LEU A 337 -1.77 28.52 -12.31
CA LEU A 337 -0.97 28.58 -13.51
C LEU A 337 -1.51 29.67 -14.46
N ASN A 338 -0.66 30.06 -15.40
CA ASN A 338 -1.00 31.05 -16.41
C ASN A 338 -0.37 30.61 -17.73
N GLU A 339 -1.11 29.80 -18.47
CA GLU A 339 -0.58 28.99 -19.56
C GLU A 339 -1.45 29.03 -20.83
N GLY A 340 -0.86 28.54 -21.91
CA GLY A 340 -1.49 28.46 -23.22
C GLY A 340 -2.29 27.17 -23.43
N TRP A 341 -3.15 27.18 -24.45
CA TRP A 341 -3.84 25.99 -24.94
C TRP A 341 -3.72 25.91 -26.45
N TYR A 342 -3.36 24.74 -26.97
CA TYR A 342 -3.19 24.50 -28.40
C TYR A 342 -4.09 23.36 -28.89
N SER A 343 -4.94 23.66 -29.87
CA SER A 343 -5.75 22.68 -30.59
C SER A 343 -5.18 22.46 -32.00
N PRO A 344 -4.40 21.39 -32.23
CA PRO A 344 -3.70 21.19 -33.50
C PRO A 344 -4.64 20.88 -34.68
N CYS A 345 -5.77 20.22 -34.44
CA CYS A 345 -6.78 19.93 -35.46
C CYS A 345 -7.39 21.19 -36.10
N SER A 346 -7.55 22.27 -35.30
CA SER A 346 -8.08 23.55 -35.76
C SER A 346 -7.00 24.62 -36.01
N ASP A 347 -5.75 24.34 -35.64
CA ASP A 347 -4.62 25.26 -35.65
C ASP A 347 -4.93 26.55 -34.88
N VAL A 348 -5.45 26.39 -33.65
CA VAL A 348 -5.83 27.49 -32.75
C VAL A 348 -4.98 27.44 -31.49
N TYR A 349 -4.40 28.57 -31.12
CA TYR A 349 -3.69 28.78 -29.86
C TYR A 349 -4.35 29.88 -29.03
N ASP A 350 -4.70 29.56 -27.79
CA ASP A 350 -5.20 30.51 -26.80
C ASP A 350 -4.10 30.77 -25.77
N SER A 351 -3.54 31.98 -25.71
CA SER A 351 -2.39 32.28 -24.84
C SER A 351 -2.70 32.36 -23.34
N PHE A 352 -3.97 32.22 -22.97
CA PHE A 352 -4.51 32.28 -21.61
C PHE A 352 -5.79 31.46 -21.58
N SER A 353 -5.68 30.18 -21.26
CA SER A 353 -6.83 29.27 -21.25
C SER A 353 -7.20 28.89 -19.82
N ASP A 354 -6.37 28.10 -19.16
CA ASP A 354 -6.66 27.43 -17.90
C ASP A 354 -5.58 27.72 -16.86
N THR A 355 -5.86 27.31 -15.62
CA THR A 355 -5.02 27.64 -14.45
C THR A 355 -4.73 26.44 -13.57
N GLN A 356 -5.16 25.24 -13.97
CA GLN A 356 -5.11 24.02 -13.19
C GLN A 356 -4.42 22.90 -13.95
N CYS A 357 -3.40 22.32 -13.32
CA CYS A 357 -2.81 21.05 -13.74
C CYS A 357 -3.39 19.91 -12.90
N TRP A 358 -3.88 18.89 -13.58
CA TRP A 358 -4.40 17.65 -13.02
C TRP A 358 -3.44 16.49 -13.33
N LEU A 359 -3.29 15.57 -12.38
CA LEU A 359 -2.55 14.32 -12.56
C LEU A 359 -3.54 13.16 -12.66
N TYR A 360 -3.46 12.42 -13.77
CA TYR A 360 -4.20 11.19 -14.03
C TYR A 360 -3.28 9.99 -13.89
N GLU A 361 -3.66 9.01 -13.06
CA GLU A 361 -2.85 7.84 -12.72
C GLU A 361 -3.57 6.55 -13.16
N PHE A 362 -2.96 5.80 -14.09
CA PHE A 362 -3.57 4.65 -14.75
C PHE A 362 -2.87 3.34 -14.35
N TYR A 363 -3.52 2.58 -13.46
CA TYR A 363 -3.00 1.28 -13.01
C TYR A 363 -3.41 0.13 -13.94
N ILE A 364 -2.42 -0.65 -14.38
CA ILE A 364 -2.59 -1.75 -15.33
C ILE A 364 -2.27 -3.08 -14.65
N ASP A 365 -3.21 -4.04 -14.75
CA ASP A 365 -2.94 -5.42 -14.33
C ASP A 365 -1.70 -5.94 -15.08
N PRO A 366 -0.65 -6.36 -14.37
CA PRO A 366 0.60 -6.86 -14.94
C PRO A 366 0.44 -8.02 -15.93
N CYS A 367 -0.61 -8.84 -15.79
CA CYS A 367 -0.95 -9.90 -16.75
C CYS A 367 -1.45 -9.35 -18.09
N GLY A 368 -1.96 -8.12 -18.10
CA GLY A 368 -2.43 -7.36 -19.26
C GLY A 368 -1.49 -6.24 -19.69
N ALA A 369 -0.39 -6.01 -18.98
CA ALA A 369 0.57 -4.94 -19.25
C ALA A 369 1.40 -5.18 -20.51
N PHE A 370 1.80 -4.09 -21.16
CA PHE A 370 2.78 -4.15 -22.24
C PHE A 370 4.16 -4.49 -21.71
N ILE A 371 4.79 -5.56 -22.22
CA ILE A 371 6.16 -5.94 -21.84
C ILE A 371 7.17 -5.29 -22.79
N GLN A 372 7.85 -4.25 -22.33
CA GLN A 372 8.96 -3.64 -23.03
C GLN A 372 10.12 -4.62 -23.22
N GLN A 373 10.86 -4.48 -24.32
CA GLN A 373 11.92 -5.43 -24.74
C GLN A 373 13.31 -4.79 -24.90
N GLY A 374 13.50 -3.53 -24.53
CA GLY A 374 14.80 -2.85 -24.64
C GLY A 374 15.75 -3.17 -23.48
N ASP A 375 17.05 -3.00 -23.71
CA ASP A 375 18.07 -3.05 -22.66
C ASP A 375 19.19 -2.01 -22.91
N THR A 376 20.10 -1.84 -21.95
CA THR A 376 21.21 -0.86 -22.07
C THR A 376 22.13 -1.05 -23.30
N SER A 377 22.16 -2.24 -23.89
CA SER A 377 22.97 -2.56 -25.08
C SER A 377 22.20 -2.46 -26.40
N ASP A 378 20.88 -2.62 -26.35
CA ASP A 378 19.95 -2.46 -27.48
C ASP A 378 18.68 -1.74 -26.98
N PRO A 379 18.75 -0.41 -26.76
CA PRO A 379 17.62 0.35 -26.24
C PRO A 379 16.52 0.44 -27.31
N ALA A 380 15.28 0.35 -26.85
CA ALA A 380 14.11 0.54 -27.71
C ALA A 380 13.51 1.94 -27.52
N THR A 381 12.67 2.34 -28.46
CA THR A 381 11.82 3.53 -28.35
C THR A 381 10.40 3.12 -28.65
N TYR A 382 9.48 3.64 -27.85
CA TYR A 382 8.06 3.42 -27.96
C TYR A 382 7.34 4.76 -27.96
N TRP A 383 6.10 4.76 -28.42
CA TRP A 383 5.24 5.95 -28.43
C TRP A 383 4.03 5.72 -27.54
N LEU A 384 3.72 6.66 -26.66
CA LEU A 384 2.47 6.69 -25.90
C LEU A 384 1.50 7.62 -26.62
N VAL A 385 0.34 7.10 -27.01
CA VAL A 385 -0.73 7.85 -27.67
C VAL A 385 -1.91 7.98 -26.71
N VAL A 386 -2.42 9.20 -26.58
CA VAL A 386 -3.53 9.59 -25.71
C VAL A 386 -4.72 10.02 -26.57
N GLU A 387 -5.87 9.43 -26.28
CA GLU A 387 -7.18 9.81 -26.81
C GLU A 387 -8.14 9.96 -25.63
N ALA A 388 -8.67 11.16 -25.43
CA ALA A 388 -9.63 11.47 -24.37
C ALA A 388 -11.04 11.67 -24.93
N ASP A 389 -12.04 11.09 -24.27
CA ASP A 389 -13.47 11.24 -24.57
C ASP A 389 -14.21 11.80 -23.33
N PRO A 390 -14.24 13.14 -23.18
CA PRO A 390 -14.94 13.79 -22.07
C PRO A 390 -16.45 13.51 -22.07
N HIS A 391 -17.05 13.31 -20.89
CA HIS A 391 -18.50 13.05 -20.75
C HIS A 391 -19.39 14.31 -20.88
N ASP A 392 -18.86 15.36 -21.50
CA ASP A 392 -19.57 16.56 -21.96
C ASP A 392 -19.01 16.90 -23.33
N GLU A 393 -19.87 17.26 -24.30
CA GLU A 393 -19.45 17.61 -25.67
C GLU A 393 -18.78 18.98 -25.80
N ASN A 394 -18.77 19.77 -24.72
CA ASN A 394 -18.17 21.11 -24.69
C ASN A 394 -16.91 21.19 -23.81
N ALA A 395 -16.51 20.09 -23.17
CA ALA A 395 -15.34 20.04 -22.30
C ALA A 395 -14.14 19.50 -23.09
N TYR A 396 -13.00 20.19 -23.03
CA TYR A 396 -11.81 19.81 -23.79
C TYR A 396 -10.70 19.40 -22.84
N PHE A 397 -10.05 18.28 -23.15
CA PHE A 397 -8.96 17.70 -22.37
C PHE A 397 -7.63 17.92 -23.08
N GLY A 398 -6.62 18.42 -22.37
CA GLY A 398 -5.31 18.73 -22.94
C GLY A 398 -4.19 18.13 -22.09
N VAL A 399 -3.14 17.65 -22.73
CA VAL A 399 -1.94 17.13 -22.04
C VAL A 399 -0.90 18.24 -21.97
N LYS A 400 -0.29 18.41 -20.79
CA LYS A 400 0.75 19.41 -20.55
C LYS A 400 1.95 19.17 -21.45
N THR A 401 2.54 20.24 -21.98
CA THR A 401 3.87 20.15 -22.60
C THR A 401 4.94 19.99 -21.56
N ARG A 402 6.08 19.46 -21.98
CA ARG A 402 7.33 19.48 -21.19
C ARG A 402 8.01 20.85 -21.30
N ASP A 403 8.71 21.25 -20.25
CA ASP A 403 9.52 22.49 -20.26
C ASP A 403 10.55 22.48 -21.39
N TYR A 404 10.59 23.58 -22.15
CA TYR A 404 11.46 23.75 -23.31
C TYR A 404 12.96 23.66 -22.96
N TYR A 405 13.36 24.15 -21.78
CA TYR A 405 14.76 24.20 -21.35
C TYR A 405 15.29 22.87 -20.78
N ASP A 406 14.41 22.02 -20.27
CA ASP A 406 14.71 20.66 -19.84
C ASP A 406 15.05 19.73 -21.03
N GLY A 407 14.77 20.19 -22.26
CA GLY A 407 15.14 19.58 -23.53
C GLY A 407 14.12 18.55 -24.01
N HIS A 408 14.43 17.87 -25.12
CA HIS A 408 13.52 16.93 -25.79
C HIS A 408 14.09 15.51 -25.78
N TYR A 409 13.23 14.51 -25.62
CA TYR A 409 13.63 13.14 -25.92
C TYR A 409 13.44 12.90 -27.42
N LYS A 410 14.56 12.71 -28.12
CA LYS A 410 14.61 12.46 -29.57
C LYS A 410 13.88 13.49 -30.45
N ASP A 411 12.65 13.18 -30.87
CA ASP A 411 11.91 13.85 -31.93
C ASP A 411 10.65 14.50 -31.34
N ASP A 412 9.94 15.30 -32.12
CA ASP A 412 8.77 16.00 -31.58
C ASP A 412 7.62 15.02 -31.32
N ALA A 413 6.81 15.34 -30.31
CA ALA A 413 5.48 14.80 -30.17
C ALA A 413 4.68 14.99 -31.47
N VAL A 414 3.69 14.15 -31.71
CA VAL A 414 2.87 14.17 -32.93
C VAL A 414 1.39 14.21 -32.62
N TRP A 415 0.60 14.60 -33.61
CA TRP A 415 -0.86 14.47 -33.57
C TRP A 415 -1.42 13.88 -34.87
N SER A 416 -2.62 13.33 -34.81
CA SER A 416 -3.39 12.91 -35.99
C SER A 416 -4.89 12.97 -35.73
N LEU A 417 -5.71 12.80 -36.77
CA LEU A 417 -7.14 12.60 -36.62
C LEU A 417 -7.42 11.19 -36.09
N PRO A 418 -8.41 10.96 -35.22
CA PRO A 418 -8.74 9.62 -34.73
C PRO A 418 -9.00 8.64 -35.87
N GLY A 419 -8.28 7.51 -35.86
CA GLY A 419 -8.36 6.47 -36.89
C GLY A 419 -7.64 6.80 -38.20
N ASP A 420 -7.16 8.03 -38.37
CA ASP A 420 -6.12 8.37 -39.34
C ASP A 420 -4.75 7.98 -38.75
N LYS A 421 -3.79 7.68 -39.61
CA LYS A 421 -2.40 7.37 -39.23
C LYS A 421 -1.41 8.27 -39.95
N ASP A 422 -1.90 9.41 -40.42
CA ASP A 422 -1.10 10.48 -41.00
C ASP A 422 -0.64 11.40 -39.88
N TRP A 423 0.46 11.02 -39.21
CA TRP A 423 1.01 11.76 -38.07
C TRP A 423 1.68 13.06 -38.54
N GLN A 424 1.40 14.14 -37.83
CA GLN A 424 2.00 15.45 -38.04
C GLN A 424 2.79 15.84 -36.79
N GLU A 425 4.00 16.39 -36.96
CA GLU A 425 4.78 16.93 -35.84
C GLU A 425 4.00 18.03 -35.10
N LEU A 426 4.05 18.00 -33.78
CA LEU A 426 3.67 19.11 -32.92
C LEU A 426 4.86 20.06 -32.80
N ARG A 427 4.58 21.33 -33.07
CA ARG A 427 5.52 22.43 -32.90
C ARG A 427 4.81 23.51 -32.14
N TYR A 428 5.58 24.28 -31.38
CA TYR A 428 5.05 25.47 -30.70
C TYR A 428 4.31 26.37 -31.72
N PRO A 429 3.04 26.75 -31.44
CA PRO A 429 2.22 27.45 -32.41
C PRO A 429 2.79 28.84 -32.68
N ARG A 430 2.40 29.42 -33.82
CA ARG A 430 2.98 30.68 -34.33
C ARG A 430 2.89 31.86 -33.35
N GLU A 431 1.87 31.85 -32.51
CA GLU A 431 1.56 32.89 -31.54
C GLU A 431 2.24 32.66 -30.18
N HIS A 432 2.85 31.48 -29.99
CA HIS A 432 3.70 31.16 -28.85
C HIS A 432 5.07 31.84 -28.97
N GLN A 433 5.69 32.17 -27.84
CA GLN A 433 7.02 32.77 -27.83
C GLN A 433 8.13 31.83 -28.35
N PHE A 434 7.92 30.52 -28.26
CA PHE A 434 8.79 29.47 -28.80
C PHE A 434 8.35 28.99 -30.20
N ALA A 435 7.58 29.79 -30.95
CA ALA A 435 7.01 29.39 -32.24
C ALA A 435 7.96 28.62 -33.17
N ASN A 436 7.49 27.47 -33.66
CA ASN A 436 8.19 26.47 -34.50
C ASN A 436 9.29 25.65 -33.82
N GLU A 437 9.56 25.85 -32.53
CA GLU A 437 10.41 24.94 -31.78
C GLU A 437 9.67 23.61 -31.51
N SER A 438 10.44 22.59 -31.13
CA SER A 438 9.98 21.24 -30.78
C SER A 438 9.03 21.22 -29.57
N ILE A 439 8.07 20.31 -29.55
CA ILE A 439 7.20 20.03 -28.40
C ILE A 439 7.39 18.58 -27.98
N ASP A 440 7.51 18.35 -26.67
CA ASP A 440 7.30 17.06 -26.01
C ASP A 440 6.10 17.18 -25.06
N LEU A 441 5.46 16.06 -24.75
CA LEU A 441 4.36 15.95 -23.80
C LEU A 441 4.85 15.48 -22.42
N ALA A 442 4.08 15.77 -21.38
CA ALA A 442 4.40 15.39 -20.01
C ALA A 442 3.68 14.10 -19.58
N PHE A 443 4.44 13.05 -19.29
CA PHE A 443 3.96 11.76 -18.80
C PHE A 443 5.07 10.95 -18.10
N ALA A 444 4.69 9.90 -17.36
CA ALA A 444 5.63 8.96 -16.72
C ALA A 444 5.23 7.50 -16.92
#